data_AF-A0A7V1NA21-F1
#
_entry.id   AF-A0A7V1NA21-F1
#
_cell.length_a   1.000
_cell.length_b   1.000
_cell.length_c   1.000
_cell.angle_alpha   90.00
_cell.angle_beta   90.00
_cell.angle_gamma   90.00
#
_symmetry.space_group_name_H-M   'P 1'
#
loop_
_entity.id
_entity.type
_entity.pdbx_description
1 polymer ?
#
loop_
_entity_poly.entity_id
_entity_poly.type
_entity_poly.pdbx_seq_one_letter_code
_entity_poly.pdbx_strand_id
1 'polypeptide(L)' 'LSALGCFDRILVLVPDSALEFRDRGFLLERLDCTRAAIADYSRFLELDPGHLDAEAIRRRRDALSRQKPPLN' A
#
# COMPACT_ATOMS: atom_id res chain seq x y z
N LEU A 1 -2.35 19.98 -4.21
CA LEU A 1 -2.41 18.53 -4.47
C LEU A 1 -2.31 17.81 -3.14
N SER A 2 -3.19 16.85 -2.85
CA SER A 2 -3.01 15.98 -1.68
C SER A 2 -1.89 14.99 -1.96
N ALA A 3 -1.26 14.43 -0.92
CA ALA A 3 -0.24 13.40 -1.08
C ALA A 3 -0.76 12.21 -1.92
N LEU A 4 -2.02 11.82 -1.72
CA LEU A 4 -2.65 10.75 -2.50
C LEU A 4 -2.75 11.10 -3.99
N GLY A 5 -3.18 12.32 -4.32
CA GLY A 5 -3.25 12.78 -5.70
C GLY A 5 -1.87 12.95 -6.37
N CYS A 6 -0.79 13.11 -5.59
CA CYS A 6 0.56 13.03 -6.13
C CYS A 6 0.92 11.60 -6.52
N PHE A 7 0.66 10.61 -5.66
CA PHE A 7 0.94 9.21 -5.98
C PHE A 7 0.17 8.72 -7.21
N ASP A 8 -1.09 9.12 -7.38
CA ASP A 8 -1.87 8.74 -8.56
C ASP A 8 -1.23 9.24 -9.86
N ARG A 9 -0.63 10.44 -9.84
CA ARG A 9 0.10 10.98 -10.99
C ARG A 9 1.45 10.31 -11.18
N ILE A 10 2.17 10.02 -10.09
CA ILE A 10 3.45 9.33 -10.14
C ILE A 10 3.25 7.94 -10.74
N LEU A 11 2.24 7.20 -10.30
CA LEU A 11 1.96 5.85 -10.80
C LEU A 11 1.45 5.83 -12.25
N VAL A 12 0.94 6.93 -12.79
CA VAL A 12 0.70 7.06 -14.24
C VAL A 12 2.03 7.14 -15.01
N LEU A 13 3.04 7.78 -14.44
CA LEU A 13 4.37 7.94 -15.06
C LEU A 13 5.28 6.72 -14.83
N VAL A 14 5.18 6.08 -13.67
CA VAL A 14 5.99 4.93 -13.25
C VAL A 14 5.09 3.81 -12.71
N PRO A 15 4.34 3.11 -13.59
CA PRO A 15 3.27 2.18 -13.19
C PRO A 15 3.77 0.93 -12.46
N ASP A 16 5.06 0.62 -12.55
CA ASP A 16 5.68 -0.55 -11.93
C ASP A 16 6.68 -0.17 -10.82
N SER A 17 6.59 1.05 -10.29
CA SER A 17 7.43 1.44 -9.15
C SER A 17 6.90 0.81 -7.86
N ALA A 18 7.54 -0.28 -7.43
CA ALA A 18 7.19 -1.00 -6.20
C ALA A 18 7.16 -0.06 -4.98
N LEU A 19 8.16 0.81 -4.85
CA LEU A 19 8.28 1.74 -3.71
C LEU A 19 7.11 2.73 -3.63
N GLU A 20 6.59 3.18 -4.77
CA GLU A 20 5.45 4.10 -4.79
C GLU A 20 4.15 3.41 -4.32
N PHE A 21 3.97 2.13 -4.64
CA PHE A 21 2.88 1.35 -4.07
C PHE A 21 3.07 1.14 -2.55
N ARG A 22 4.29 0.86 -2.08
CA ARG A 22 4.57 0.75 -0.64
C ARG A 22 4.20 2.04 0.10
N ASP A 23 4.65 3.17 -0.44
CA ASP A 23 4.52 4.47 0.22
C ASP A 23 3.09 5.02 0.15
N ARG A 24 2.37 4.80 -0.97
CA ARG A 24 0.93 5.08 -1.06
C ARG A 24 0.14 4.17 -0.13
N GLY A 25 0.51 2.89 0.01
CA GLY A 25 -0.09 1.96 0.96
C GLY A 25 0.00 2.45 2.41
N PHE A 26 1.17 2.96 2.84
CA PHE A 26 1.33 3.58 4.16
C PHE A 26 0.42 4.79 4.37
N LEU A 27 0.29 5.64 3.35
CA LEU A 27 -0.59 6.80 3.41
C LEU A 27 -2.06 6.37 3.51
N LEU A 28 -2.50 5.42 2.68
CA LEU A 28 -3.86 4.90 2.66
C LEU A 28 -4.25 4.25 3.99
N GLU A 29 -3.33 3.51 4.60
CA GLU A 29 -3.57 2.93 5.92
C GLU A 29 -3.78 4.01 6.98
N ARG A 30 -2.98 5.08 6.97
CA ARG A 30 -3.15 6.23 7.89
C ARG A 30 -4.44 7.02 7.67
N LEU A 31 -5.04 6.87 6.49
CA LEU A 31 -6.33 7.46 6.13
C LEU A 31 -7.49 6.48 6.34
N ASP A 32 -7.28 5.38 7.07
CA ASP A 32 -8.24 4.30 7.31
C ASP A 32 -8.84 3.69 6.02
N CYS A 33 -8.14 3.87 4.89
CA CYS A 33 -8.51 3.32 3.60
C CYS A 33 -7.95 1.88 3.47
N THR A 34 -8.29 1.02 4.44
CA THR A 34 -7.66 -0.29 4.67
C THR A 34 -7.64 -1.18 3.43
N ARG A 35 -8.75 -1.25 2.68
CA ARG A 35 -8.83 -2.08 1.47
C ARG A 35 -7.86 -1.61 0.37
N ALA A 36 -7.73 -0.30 0.19
CA ALA A 36 -6.82 0.27 -0.79
C ALA A 36 -5.36 0.08 -0.36
N ALA A 37 -5.05 0.25 0.94
CA ALA A 37 -3.73 -0.02 1.49
C ALA A 37 -3.29 -1.48 1.27
N ILE A 38 -4.19 -2.45 1.51
CA ILE A 38 -3.92 -3.87 1.26
C ILE A 38 -3.60 -4.13 -0.22
N ALA A 39 -4.33 -3.50 -1.14
CA ALA A 39 -4.10 -3.65 -2.57
C ALA A 39 -2.71 -3.13 -2.97
N ASP A 40 -2.34 -1.95 -2.49
CA ASP A 40 -1.03 -1.35 -2.75
C ASP A 40 0.14 -2.16 -2.16
N TYR A 41 0.00 -2.63 -0.92
CA TYR A 41 0.99 -3.53 -0.34
C TYR A 41 1.12 -4.84 -1.10
N SER A 42 0.02 -5.36 -1.64
CA SER A 42 0.06 -6.57 -2.47
C SER A 42 0.81 -6.32 -3.77
N ARG A 43 0.57 -5.18 -4.43
CA ARG A 43 1.27 -4.80 -5.65
C ARG A 43 2.77 -4.59 -5.43
N PHE A 44 3.17 -3.96 -4.32
CA PHE A 44 4.58 -3.85 -3.92
C PHE A 44 5.24 -5.24 -3.80
N LEU A 45 4.58 -6.18 -3.12
CA LEU A 45 5.11 -7.54 -2.90
C LEU A 45 5.16 -8.38 -4.19
N GLU A 46 4.26 -8.11 -5.14
CA GLU A 46 4.29 -8.74 -6.48
C GLU A 46 5.45 -8.22 -7.32
N LEU A 47 5.71 -6.91 -7.27
CA LEU A 47 6.76 -6.25 -8.06
C LEU A 47 8.17 -6.53 -7.52
N ASP A 48 8.34 -6.52 -6.20
CA ASP A 48 9.63 -6.79 -5.56
C ASP A 48 9.48 -7.65 -4.29
N PRO A 49 9.29 -8.98 -4.45
CA PRO A 49 9.14 -9.89 -3.32
C PRO A 49 10.43 -10.04 -2.48
N GLY A 50 11.58 -9.63 -3.02
CA GLY A 50 12.90 -9.73 -2.38
C GLY A 50 13.35 -8.45 -1.68
N HIS A 51 12.57 -7.36 -1.76
CA HIS A 51 12.91 -6.09 -1.13
C HIS A 51 13.12 -6.25 0.39
N LEU A 52 14.02 -5.45 0.95
CA LEU A 52 14.33 -5.46 2.38
C LEU A 52 13.09 -5.25 3.28
N ASP A 53 12.08 -4.55 2.78
CA ASP A 53 10.82 -4.28 3.49
C ASP A 53 9.73 -5.34 3.26
N ALA A 54 9.92 -6.29 2.34
CA ALA A 54 8.87 -7.22 1.91
C ALA A 54 8.24 -7.98 3.09
N GLU A 55 9.06 -8.46 4.03
CA GLU A 55 8.55 -9.19 5.19
C GLU A 55 7.78 -8.28 6.17
N ALA A 56 8.18 -7.03 6.32
CA ALA A 56 7.45 -6.06 7.14
C ALA A 56 6.09 -5.71 6.51
N ILE A 57 6.08 -5.47 5.19
CA ILE A 57 4.85 -5.15 4.46
C ILE A 57 3.89 -6.34 4.42
N ARG A 58 4.39 -7.57 4.25
CA ARG A 58 3.57 -8.79 4.30
C ARG A 58 2.85 -8.93 5.63
N ARG A 59 3.57 -8.84 6.75
CA ARG A 59 3.00 -8.90 8.10
C ARG A 59 1.97 -7.79 8.33
N ARG A 60 2.26 -6.57 7.87
CA ARG A 60 1.36 -5.42 8.00
C ARG A 60 0.06 -5.62 7.22
N ARG A 61 0.15 -6.00 5.94
CA ARG A 61 -0.99 -6.33 5.08
C ARG A 61 -1.86 -7.44 5.67
N ASP A 62 -1.23 -8.50 6.20
CA ASP A 62 -1.95 -9.62 6.79
C ASP A 62 -2.67 -9.21 8.09
N ALA A 63 -2.07 -8.31 8.89
CA ALA A 63 -2.71 -7.73 10.06
C ALA A 63 -3.92 -6.86 9.67
N LEU A 64 -3.80 -6.03 8.64
CA LEU A 64 -4.90 -5.22 8.11
C LEU A 64 -6.05 -6.08 7.58
N SER A 65 -5.73 -7.19 6.90
CA SER A 65 -6.73 -8.14 6.38
C SER A 65 -7.54 -8.82 7.50
N ARG A 66 -7.00 -8.88 8.72
CA ARG A 66 -7.64 -9.47 9.89
C ARG A 66 -8.41 -8.45 10.74
N GLN A 67 -8.20 -7.15 10.54
CA GLN A 67 -9.00 -6.15 11.22
C GLN A 67 -10.44 -6.27 10.74
N LYS A 68 -11.36 -6.58 11.67
CA LYS A 68 -12.79 -6.44 11.37
C LYS A 68 -13.04 -4.97 11.06
N PRO A 69 -13.83 -4.64 10.01
CA PRO A 69 -14.28 -3.28 9.83
C PRO A 69 -14.94 -2.81 11.14
N PRO A 70 -14.74 -1.56 11.55
CA PRO A 70 -15.44 -1.04 12.72
C PRO A 70 -16.93 -1.30 12.52
N LEU A 71 -17.56 -1.93 13.52
CA LEU A 71 -19.01 -2.05 13.57
C LEU A 71 -19.56 -0.63 13.68
N ASN A 72 -19.99 -0.08 12.55
CA ASN A 72 -20.76 1.16 12.49
C ASN A 72 -22.20 0.86 12.10
#